data_AF-A0A7K3BC14-F1
#
_entry.id   AF-A0A7K3BC14-F1
#
_cell.length_a   1.000
_cell.length_b   1.000
_cell.length_c   1.000
_cell.angle_alpha   90.00
_cell.angle_beta   90.00
_cell.angle_gamma   90.00
#
_symmetry.space_group_name_H-M   'P 1'
#
loop_
_entity.id
_entity.type
_entity.pdbx_description
1 polymer ?
#
loop_
_entity_poly.entity_id
_entity_poly.type
_entity_poly.pdbx_seq_one_letter_code
_entity_poly.pdbx_strand_id
1 'polypeptide(L)'
;MTPPPPREPPGAPDPGHAPPAHARRRWWTSSAGLSALAALGAAALVLAVFLATRGGSGGTGAPEKSPSPTRPRIVLQPAQVAGQDAFTAGTAGDPPPADAPAPTLTPEPAGAYGAPSVSGGTRALYGGTKGRASCDVAEQTRYLTEDPGKAAAFARVAVIDTDGIGRYLKSLTPALLRADTRVTGHGYADGSATSFAAVLEKGTAVLVDERGVPRVRCAGGNPLSAPEAAEGAGHSGQPWPGFRASEVVAVRPAPKAHRSFVLYDADRDELFRRPVGTRGAEDTWVE
;
A
#
# COMPACT_ATOMS: atom_id res chain seq x y z
N MET A 1 41.30 30.17 36.64
CA MET A 1 40.56 30.23 35.35
C MET A 1 39.28 30.98 35.61
N THR A 2 39.17 32.19 35.08
CA THR A 2 38.17 33.20 35.46
C THR A 2 37.18 33.35 34.29
N PRO A 3 35.85 33.33 34.53
CA PRO A 3 34.86 33.40 33.45
C PRO A 3 34.72 34.83 32.89
N PRO A 4 34.38 34.98 31.59
CA PRO A 4 34.18 36.29 30.98
C PRO A 4 32.83 36.91 31.36
N PRO A 5 32.74 38.26 31.43
CA PRO A 5 31.50 38.98 31.71
C PRO A 5 30.54 39.06 30.50
N PRO A 6 29.23 39.28 30.75
CA PRO A 6 28.17 39.27 29.73
C PRO A 6 28.18 40.50 28.82
N ARG A 7 27.67 40.32 27.58
CA ARG A 7 27.53 41.36 26.56
C ARG A 7 26.15 42.02 26.64
N GLU A 8 26.13 43.35 26.68
CA GLU A 8 24.93 44.18 26.52
C GLU A 8 24.64 44.50 25.03
N PRO A 9 23.37 44.75 24.65
CA PRO A 9 22.95 44.91 23.26
C PRO A 9 22.76 46.38 22.85
N PRO A 10 22.95 46.70 21.57
CA PRO A 10 22.21 47.80 20.92
C PRO A 10 21.47 47.26 19.68
N GLY A 11 20.31 47.70 19.24
CA GLY A 11 19.44 48.86 19.42
C GLY A 11 18.51 48.87 18.19
N ALA A 12 17.28 49.36 18.29
CA ALA A 12 16.23 49.24 17.26
C ALA A 12 16.56 49.94 15.90
N PRO A 13 15.93 49.53 14.79
CA PRO A 13 16.20 50.08 13.45
C PRO A 13 15.41 51.36 13.15
N ASP A 14 16.06 52.32 12.47
CA ASP A 14 15.45 53.55 11.94
C ASP A 14 15.19 53.41 10.41
N PRO A 15 14.12 54.01 9.83
CA PRO A 15 13.68 53.72 8.47
C PRO A 15 14.23 54.72 7.44
N GLY A 16 14.38 54.23 6.22
CA GLY A 16 14.44 55.07 5.01
C GLY A 16 15.79 55.11 4.32
N HIS A 17 15.84 54.60 3.09
CA HIS A 17 16.16 55.35 1.86
C HIS A 17 16.43 54.34 0.73
N ALA A 18 15.61 54.42 -0.33
CA ALA A 18 15.75 53.64 -1.55
C ALA A 18 16.86 54.20 -2.47
N PRO A 19 17.51 53.38 -3.33
CA PRO A 19 18.34 53.86 -4.43
C PRO A 19 17.54 54.04 -5.75
N PRO A 20 18.09 54.76 -6.75
CA PRO A 20 17.30 55.56 -7.69
C PRO A 20 16.90 54.86 -9.00
N ALA A 21 15.84 55.38 -9.60
CA ALA A 21 15.36 55.08 -10.95
C ALA A 21 16.20 55.78 -12.04
N HIS A 22 16.56 55.03 -13.09
CA HIS A 22 17.00 55.61 -14.35
C HIS A 22 15.80 56.12 -15.18
N ALA A 23 16.06 57.23 -15.86
CA ALA A 23 15.10 58.16 -16.44
C ALA A 23 14.60 57.78 -17.85
N ARG A 24 13.30 58.08 -18.08
CA ARG A 24 12.63 58.76 -19.23
C ARG A 24 12.97 58.27 -20.66
N ARG A 25 11.99 57.89 -21.49
CA ARG A 25 11.02 58.72 -22.27
C ARG A 25 9.86 57.80 -22.75
N ARG A 26 8.56 58.03 -22.53
CA ARG A 26 7.56 59.03 -22.99
C ARG A 26 7.24 59.06 -24.51
N TRP A 27 6.03 58.57 -24.86
CA TRP A 27 4.99 59.19 -25.73
C TRP A 27 3.68 58.37 -25.51
N TRP A 28 2.61 58.83 -24.84
CA TRP A 28 1.50 59.75 -25.23
C TRP A 28 0.99 59.44 -26.66
N THR A 29 -0.28 59.12 -26.94
CA THR A 29 -1.57 59.54 -26.35
C THR A 29 -2.70 58.51 -26.55
N SER A 30 -3.71 58.60 -25.68
CA SER A 30 -5.04 58.00 -25.78
C SER A 30 -5.90 58.60 -26.90
N SER A 31 -6.83 57.83 -27.46
CA SER A 31 -8.18 58.32 -27.77
C SER A 31 -9.15 57.17 -28.06
N ALA A 32 -10.29 57.25 -27.39
CA ALA A 32 -11.48 56.44 -27.59
C ALA A 32 -12.11 56.66 -28.98
N GLY A 33 -12.92 55.69 -29.42
CA GLY A 33 -13.77 55.81 -30.59
C GLY A 33 -14.79 54.69 -30.67
N LEU A 34 -15.94 54.88 -30.02
CA LEU A 34 -17.19 54.21 -30.37
C LEU A 34 -17.63 54.68 -31.76
N SER A 35 -18.10 53.76 -32.61
CA SER A 35 -19.23 54.00 -33.52
C SER A 35 -19.80 52.68 -34.02
N ALA A 36 -21.13 52.62 -33.96
CA ALA A 36 -21.98 51.49 -34.27
C ALA A 36 -22.56 51.57 -35.69
N LEU A 37 -23.26 50.49 -36.06
CA LEU A 37 -24.24 50.31 -37.16
C LEU A 37 -23.65 50.07 -38.55
N ALA A 38 -24.25 49.30 -39.46
CA ALA A 38 -25.16 48.14 -39.46
C ALA A 38 -25.34 47.82 -40.95
N ALA A 39 -25.28 46.55 -41.38
CA ALA A 39 -25.92 46.10 -42.63
C ALA A 39 -26.15 44.58 -42.57
N LEU A 40 -27.43 44.21 -42.44
CA LEU A 40 -27.97 42.85 -42.55
C LEU A 40 -28.00 42.41 -44.03
N GLY A 41 -27.69 41.14 -44.29
CA GLY A 41 -27.86 40.53 -45.61
C GLY A 41 -27.46 39.06 -45.70
N ALA A 42 -28.39 38.17 -45.33
CA ALA A 42 -28.56 36.79 -45.81
C ALA A 42 -27.37 35.80 -45.73
N ALA A 43 -27.39 34.91 -44.72
CA ALA A 43 -26.80 33.58 -44.83
C ALA A 43 -27.54 32.54 -43.96
N ALA A 44 -28.87 32.49 -44.07
CA ALA A 44 -29.66 31.36 -43.61
C ALA A 44 -29.65 30.26 -44.69
N LEU A 45 -28.53 29.56 -44.89
CA LEU A 45 -28.47 28.32 -45.71
C LEU A 45 -27.12 27.54 -45.70
N VAL A 46 -26.38 27.50 -44.58
CA VAL A 46 -25.20 26.60 -44.48
C VAL A 46 -25.21 25.68 -43.24
N LEU A 47 -26.12 25.86 -42.27
CA LEU A 47 -26.13 25.02 -41.06
C LEU A 47 -27.12 23.83 -41.08
N ALA A 48 -27.80 23.56 -42.20
CA ALA A 48 -28.85 22.52 -42.28
C ALA A 48 -28.51 21.29 -43.15
N VAL A 49 -27.31 21.19 -43.73
CA VAL A 49 -26.94 20.07 -44.65
C VAL A 49 -25.73 19.25 -44.15
N PHE A 50 -25.46 19.26 -42.84
CA PHE A 50 -24.51 18.29 -42.24
C PHE A 50 -25.13 17.42 -41.15
N LEU A 51 -26.43 17.57 -40.86
CA LEU A 51 -27.13 16.84 -39.80
C LEU A 51 -28.16 15.82 -40.33
N ALA A 52 -28.06 15.40 -41.60
CA ALA A 52 -29.08 14.54 -42.21
C ALA A 52 -28.54 13.34 -43.03
N THR A 53 -27.38 12.76 -42.70
CA THR A 53 -26.99 11.42 -43.23
C THR A 53 -26.03 10.67 -42.29
N ARG A 54 -26.50 10.27 -41.11
CA ARG A 54 -26.26 8.93 -40.54
C ARG A 54 -27.24 8.70 -39.40
N GLY A 55 -28.33 8.00 -39.72
CA GLY A 55 -29.29 7.50 -38.76
C GLY A 55 -28.67 6.47 -37.83
N GLY A 56 -29.22 6.41 -36.62
CA GLY A 56 -28.87 5.41 -35.61
C GLY A 56 -29.65 5.63 -34.31
N SER A 57 -30.93 5.23 -34.33
CA SER A 57 -31.81 4.89 -33.20
C SER A 57 -31.64 5.64 -31.86
N GLY A 58 -32.61 6.49 -31.54
CA GLY A 58 -32.80 7.07 -30.22
C GLY A 58 -33.20 6.02 -29.19
N GLY A 59 -32.33 5.79 -28.21
CA GLY A 59 -32.68 5.22 -26.92
C GLY A 59 -32.60 6.34 -25.88
N THR A 60 -33.70 6.62 -25.20
CA THR A 60 -33.78 7.54 -24.06
C THR A 60 -32.87 7.02 -22.93
N GLY A 61 -31.65 7.55 -22.86
CA GLY A 61 -30.77 7.37 -21.70
C GLY A 61 -31.42 8.01 -20.49
N ALA A 62 -31.95 7.18 -19.60
CA ALA A 62 -32.28 7.57 -18.23
C ALA A 62 -31.05 8.26 -17.60
N PRO A 63 -31.24 9.21 -16.65
CA PRO A 63 -30.12 9.73 -15.89
C PRO A 63 -29.35 8.55 -15.30
N GLU A 64 -28.02 8.53 -15.53
CA GLU A 64 -27.15 7.51 -14.96
C GLU A 64 -27.48 7.38 -13.48
N LYS A 65 -27.90 6.15 -13.11
CA LYS A 65 -28.13 5.77 -11.73
C LYS A 65 -26.94 6.27 -10.91
N SER A 66 -27.24 7.04 -9.87
CA SER A 66 -26.34 7.27 -8.74
C SER A 66 -25.57 5.97 -8.45
N PRO A 67 -24.27 6.03 -8.13
CA PRO A 67 -23.48 4.83 -7.92
C PRO A 67 -24.22 3.98 -6.90
N SER A 68 -24.62 2.76 -7.31
CA SER A 68 -25.08 1.77 -6.35
C SER A 68 -24.04 1.68 -5.24
N PRO A 69 -24.44 1.47 -3.97
CA PRO A 69 -23.48 1.18 -2.92
C PRO A 69 -22.55 0.10 -3.45
N THR A 70 -21.27 0.43 -3.61
CA THR A 70 -20.29 -0.45 -4.21
C THR A 70 -20.30 -1.72 -3.38
N ARG A 71 -20.71 -2.85 -3.99
CA ARG A 71 -20.67 -4.14 -3.27
C ARG A 71 -19.26 -4.29 -2.68
N PRO A 72 -19.13 -4.80 -1.44
CA PRO A 72 -17.83 -5.05 -0.85
C PRO A 72 -17.00 -5.87 -1.82
N ARG A 73 -15.74 -5.46 -2.05
CA ARG A 73 -14.82 -6.15 -2.98
C ARG A 73 -13.56 -6.57 -2.27
N ILE A 74 -13.10 -7.76 -2.62
CA ILE A 74 -11.82 -8.32 -2.21
C ILE A 74 -10.77 -7.86 -3.25
N VAL A 75 -9.82 -7.04 -2.81
CA VAL A 75 -8.75 -6.51 -3.65
C VAL A 75 -7.66 -7.57 -3.81
N LEU A 76 -7.36 -7.94 -5.05
CA LEU A 76 -6.23 -8.82 -5.38
C LEU A 76 -4.95 -8.00 -5.38
N GLN A 77 -3.97 -8.41 -4.56
CA GLN A 77 -2.70 -7.72 -4.39
C GLN A 77 -1.54 -8.60 -4.88
N PRO A 78 -0.96 -8.30 -6.07
CA PRO A 78 0.17 -9.05 -6.63
C PRO A 78 1.41 -8.99 -5.74
N ALA A 79 2.26 -10.02 -5.76
CA ALA A 79 3.31 -10.21 -4.77
C ALA A 79 4.30 -9.04 -4.63
N GLN A 80 4.70 -8.46 -5.77
CA GLN A 80 5.79 -7.48 -5.85
C GLN A 80 5.31 -6.04 -6.13
N VAL A 81 4.01 -5.80 -6.09
CA VAL A 81 3.42 -4.48 -6.38
C VAL A 81 3.01 -3.81 -5.09
N ALA A 82 3.57 -2.65 -4.75
CA ALA A 82 3.23 -1.92 -3.51
C ALA A 82 1.70 -1.72 -3.35
N GLY A 83 1.00 -1.44 -4.46
CA GLY A 83 -0.43 -1.15 -4.49
C GLY A 83 -0.70 0.36 -4.35
N GLN A 84 -1.97 0.74 -4.45
CA GLN A 84 -2.38 2.12 -4.18
C GLN A 84 -2.28 2.40 -2.67
N ASP A 85 -2.00 3.65 -2.32
CA ASP A 85 -1.94 4.14 -0.93
C ASP A 85 -0.96 3.36 -0.04
N ALA A 86 0.19 2.97 -0.60
CA ALA A 86 1.26 2.34 0.16
C ALA A 86 1.78 3.24 1.29
N PHE A 87 2.05 2.66 2.46
CA PHE A 87 2.66 3.38 3.56
C PHE A 87 4.08 3.81 3.18
N THR A 88 4.84 2.95 2.51
CA THR A 88 6.26 3.22 2.20
C THR A 88 6.64 2.71 0.82
N ALA A 89 7.88 3.02 0.42
CA ALA A 89 8.55 2.19 -0.59
C ALA A 89 8.66 0.74 -0.11
N GLY A 90 8.76 -0.19 -1.06
CA GLY A 90 8.85 -1.61 -0.78
C GLY A 90 10.23 -2.05 -0.27
N THR A 91 10.24 -3.05 0.60
CA THR A 91 11.44 -3.68 1.19
C THR A 91 11.44 -5.19 0.99
N ALA A 92 10.57 -5.69 0.10
CA ALA A 92 10.53 -7.09 -0.28
C ALA A 92 11.83 -7.48 -1.00
N GLY A 93 12.38 -8.64 -0.63
CA GLY A 93 13.48 -9.26 -1.36
C GLY A 93 13.01 -9.96 -2.64
N ASP A 94 13.89 -10.77 -3.22
CA ASP A 94 13.62 -11.49 -4.46
C ASP A 94 12.35 -12.38 -4.35
N PRO A 95 11.53 -12.44 -5.42
CA PRO A 95 10.41 -13.38 -5.48
C PRO A 95 10.91 -14.83 -5.47
N PRO A 96 10.10 -15.79 -4.99
CA PRO A 96 10.42 -17.20 -5.16
C PRO A 96 10.38 -17.60 -6.65
N PRO A 97 11.00 -18.74 -7.03
CA PRO A 97 10.82 -19.34 -8.34
C PRO A 97 9.34 -19.52 -8.69
N ALA A 98 8.98 -19.23 -9.95
CA ALA A 98 7.58 -19.27 -10.41
C ALA A 98 6.97 -20.68 -10.39
N ASP A 99 7.83 -21.70 -10.48
CA ASP A 99 7.53 -23.12 -10.48
C ASP A 99 7.68 -23.78 -9.09
N ALA A 100 7.88 -22.99 -8.02
CA ALA A 100 7.96 -23.51 -6.66
C ALA A 100 6.73 -24.37 -6.32
N PRO A 101 6.92 -25.58 -5.74
CA PRO A 101 5.81 -26.49 -5.47
C PRO A 101 4.86 -25.92 -4.43
N ALA A 102 3.56 -26.15 -4.67
CA ALA A 102 2.50 -25.75 -3.76
C ALA A 102 2.65 -26.42 -2.38
N PRO A 103 2.33 -25.73 -1.28
CA PRO A 103 2.34 -26.32 0.04
C PRO A 103 1.20 -27.34 0.18
N THR A 104 1.44 -28.45 0.86
CA THR A 104 0.35 -29.33 1.30
C THR A 104 -0.27 -28.76 2.56
N LEU A 105 -1.48 -28.22 2.44
CA LEU A 105 -2.23 -27.63 3.55
C LEU A 105 -3.47 -28.47 3.86
N THR A 106 -3.89 -28.45 5.12
CA THR A 106 -5.18 -29.03 5.56
C THR A 106 -5.99 -27.92 6.21
N PRO A 107 -6.72 -27.11 5.41
CA PRO A 107 -7.49 -26.00 5.94
C PRO A 107 -8.69 -26.48 6.76
N GLU A 108 -8.97 -25.77 7.85
CA GLU A 108 -10.25 -25.88 8.54
C GLU A 108 -11.29 -24.99 7.85
N PRO A 109 -12.59 -25.25 8.07
CA PRO A 109 -13.66 -24.40 7.55
C PRO A 109 -13.50 -22.91 7.86
N ALA A 110 -14.12 -22.07 7.04
CA ALA A 110 -13.87 -20.64 7.00
C ALA A 110 -14.06 -19.89 8.34
N GLY A 111 -15.05 -20.33 9.14
CA GLY A 111 -15.36 -19.70 10.42
C GLY A 111 -15.42 -18.18 10.34
N ALA A 112 -14.78 -17.49 11.28
CA ALA A 112 -14.77 -16.03 11.37
C ALA A 112 -13.94 -15.32 10.27
N TYR A 113 -13.13 -16.05 9.49
CA TYR A 113 -12.17 -15.46 8.54
C TYR A 113 -12.72 -15.29 7.12
N GLY A 114 -13.92 -15.83 6.85
CA GLY A 114 -14.55 -15.78 5.52
C GLY A 114 -13.80 -16.54 4.42
N ALA A 115 -12.78 -17.32 4.79
CA ALA A 115 -12.02 -18.23 3.91
C ALA A 115 -11.48 -19.41 4.75
N PRO A 116 -11.34 -20.62 4.19
CA PRO A 116 -10.72 -21.75 4.88
C PRO A 116 -9.41 -21.32 5.54
N SER A 117 -9.19 -21.73 6.78
CA SER A 117 -8.06 -21.22 7.56
C SER A 117 -7.04 -22.29 7.85
N VAL A 118 -5.78 -21.90 8.00
CA VAL A 118 -4.68 -22.74 8.47
C VAL A 118 -4.04 -22.12 9.71
N SER A 119 -3.51 -22.95 10.62
CA SER A 119 -2.78 -22.47 11.79
C SER A 119 -1.47 -21.81 11.36
N GLY A 120 -1.14 -20.64 11.91
CA GLY A 120 0.12 -19.92 11.61
C GLY A 120 1.39 -20.70 11.95
N GLY A 121 1.29 -21.73 12.79
CA GLY A 121 2.36 -22.66 13.12
C GLY A 121 2.52 -23.84 12.15
N THR A 122 1.71 -23.91 11.09
CA THR A 122 1.74 -25.02 10.13
C THR A 122 3.11 -25.13 9.47
N ARG A 123 3.70 -26.33 9.53
CA ARG A 123 5.00 -26.62 8.92
C ARG A 123 4.95 -26.26 7.43
N ALA A 124 5.96 -25.52 6.96
CA ALA A 124 6.10 -25.13 5.57
C ALA A 124 4.90 -24.33 5.03
N LEU A 125 4.09 -23.71 5.88
CA LEU A 125 3.08 -22.72 5.46
C LEU A 125 3.72 -21.56 4.71
N TYR A 126 4.91 -21.17 5.19
CA TYR A 126 5.70 -20.10 4.67
C TYR A 126 6.96 -20.62 3.99
N GLY A 127 7.48 -19.81 3.06
CA GLY A 127 8.77 -20.01 2.42
C GLY A 127 9.78 -18.93 2.80
N GLY A 128 10.95 -19.01 2.20
CA GLY A 128 12.02 -18.02 2.29
C GLY A 128 13.33 -18.62 1.77
N THR A 129 14.40 -17.84 1.71
CA THR A 129 15.74 -18.40 1.46
C THR A 129 16.48 -18.55 2.78
N LYS A 130 17.09 -19.71 3.02
CA LYS A 130 17.93 -19.90 4.22
C LYS A 130 19.05 -18.86 4.26
N GLY A 131 19.26 -18.23 5.41
CA GLY A 131 20.33 -17.24 5.57
C GLY A 131 20.00 -15.85 5.06
N ARG A 132 18.83 -15.64 4.43
CA ARG A 132 18.42 -14.33 3.88
C ARG A 132 16.98 -13.98 4.26
N ALA A 133 16.77 -12.73 4.67
CA ALA A 133 15.44 -12.23 4.98
C ALA A 133 14.66 -11.94 3.69
N SER A 134 13.38 -12.28 3.67
CA SER A 134 12.45 -11.92 2.58
C SER A 134 12.01 -10.46 2.62
N CYS A 135 12.31 -9.75 3.72
CA CYS A 135 12.03 -8.34 3.91
C CYS A 135 13.20 -7.65 4.61
N ASP A 136 13.59 -6.46 4.15
CA ASP A 136 14.53 -5.61 4.89
C ASP A 136 13.80 -4.87 6.04
N VAL A 137 13.87 -5.46 7.23
CA VAL A 137 13.23 -4.92 8.43
C VAL A 137 13.83 -3.57 8.86
N ALA A 138 15.13 -3.37 8.66
CA ALA A 138 15.80 -2.14 9.08
C ALA A 138 15.38 -0.97 8.19
N GLU A 139 15.36 -1.20 6.88
CA GLU A 139 14.88 -0.22 5.92
C GLU A 139 13.38 0.04 6.05
N GLN A 140 12.57 -1.01 6.30
CA GLN A 140 11.13 -0.85 6.50
C GLN A 140 10.83 -0.01 7.74
N THR A 141 11.62 -0.20 8.81
CA THR A 141 11.54 0.64 10.02
C THR A 141 11.84 2.09 9.67
N ARG A 142 12.95 2.35 8.95
CA ARG A 142 13.34 3.70 8.54
C ARG A 142 12.20 4.39 7.78
N TYR A 143 11.68 3.76 6.73
CA TYR A 143 10.62 4.35 5.92
C TYR A 143 9.33 4.63 6.71
N LEU A 144 8.93 3.73 7.60
CA LEU A 144 7.71 3.93 8.39
C LEU A 144 7.85 5.06 9.40
N THR A 145 9.07 5.30 9.92
CA THR A 145 9.34 6.32 10.93
C THR A 145 9.74 7.69 10.36
N GLU A 146 9.98 7.78 9.06
CA GLU A 146 10.40 9.02 8.38
C GLU A 146 9.25 10.05 8.31
N ASP A 147 8.01 9.59 8.12
CA ASP A 147 6.81 10.41 8.12
C ASP A 147 6.02 10.21 9.44
N PRO A 148 5.89 11.25 10.28
CA PRO A 148 5.18 11.13 11.56
C PRO A 148 3.70 10.75 11.44
N GLY A 149 3.02 11.16 10.37
CA GLY A 149 1.61 10.84 10.12
C GLY A 149 1.42 9.36 9.79
N LYS A 150 2.26 8.84 8.90
CA LYS A 150 2.28 7.42 8.55
C LYS A 150 2.72 6.55 9.73
N ALA A 151 3.70 7.00 10.50
CA ALA A 151 4.11 6.32 11.73
C ALA A 151 2.93 6.19 12.71
N ALA A 152 2.23 7.30 12.97
CA ALA A 152 1.07 7.30 13.86
C ALA A 152 -0.07 6.42 13.33
N ALA A 153 -0.36 6.46 12.03
CA ALA A 153 -1.39 5.62 11.42
C ALA A 153 -1.04 4.13 11.48
N PHE A 154 0.23 3.77 11.20
CA PHE A 154 0.72 2.40 11.31
C PHE A 154 0.59 1.90 12.76
N ALA A 155 1.04 2.70 13.73
CA ALA A 155 1.00 2.37 15.14
C ALA A 155 -0.43 2.10 15.64
N ARG A 156 -1.41 2.90 15.19
CA ARG A 156 -2.83 2.68 15.50
C ARG A 156 -3.34 1.34 14.98
N VAL A 157 -3.04 0.98 13.72
CA VAL A 157 -3.47 -0.31 13.15
C VAL A 157 -2.75 -1.48 13.83
N ALA A 158 -1.46 -1.34 14.11
CA ALA A 158 -0.66 -2.36 14.77
C ALA A 158 -0.97 -2.50 16.28
N VAL A 159 -1.71 -1.53 16.86
CA VAL A 159 -2.05 -1.45 18.28
C VAL A 159 -0.79 -1.39 19.15
N ILE A 160 0.09 -0.44 18.82
CA ILE A 160 1.36 -0.18 19.52
C ILE A 160 1.55 1.33 19.69
N ASP A 161 2.48 1.71 20.56
CA ASP A 161 2.95 3.10 20.63
C ASP A 161 3.84 3.43 19.41
N THR A 162 3.80 4.68 18.96
CA THR A 162 4.54 5.14 17.77
C THR A 162 6.05 4.98 17.92
N ASP A 163 6.61 5.22 19.10
CA ASP A 163 8.02 4.97 19.42
C ASP A 163 8.36 3.48 19.53
N GLY A 164 7.34 2.62 19.62
CA GLY A 164 7.43 1.17 19.63
C GLY A 164 7.58 0.51 18.25
N ILE A 165 7.38 1.22 17.14
CA ILE A 165 7.39 0.65 15.77
C ILE A 165 8.65 -0.16 15.50
N GLY A 166 9.82 0.39 15.80
CA GLY A 166 11.09 -0.30 15.55
C GLY A 166 11.24 -1.60 16.36
N ARG A 167 10.76 -1.62 17.61
CA ARG A 167 10.76 -2.83 18.45
C ARG A 167 9.77 -3.85 17.91
N TYR A 168 8.58 -3.40 17.53
CA TYR A 168 7.54 -4.25 16.98
C TYR A 168 8.01 -4.94 15.70
N LEU A 169 8.47 -4.20 14.70
CA LEU A 169 8.99 -4.77 13.45
C LEU A 169 10.16 -5.73 13.71
N LYS A 170 11.00 -5.42 14.70
CA LYS A 170 12.10 -6.31 15.09
C LYS A 170 11.63 -7.65 15.65
N SER A 171 10.49 -7.69 16.33
CA SER A 171 9.93 -8.95 16.85
C SER A 171 9.33 -9.85 15.76
N LEU A 172 9.02 -9.29 14.59
CA LEU A 172 8.40 -10.04 13.49
C LEU A 172 9.44 -10.80 12.66
N THR A 173 9.00 -11.91 12.07
CA THR A 173 9.83 -12.82 11.28
C THR A 173 9.57 -12.60 9.79
N PRO A 174 10.59 -12.31 8.95
CA PRO A 174 10.43 -12.20 7.50
C PRO A 174 10.20 -13.57 6.85
N ALA A 175 9.18 -13.66 6.00
CA ALA A 175 8.77 -14.88 5.33
C ALA A 175 8.08 -14.60 3.97
N LEU A 176 7.99 -15.62 3.12
CA LEU A 176 7.20 -15.59 1.87
C LEU A 176 5.92 -16.40 2.04
N LEU A 177 4.80 -15.89 1.54
CA LEU A 177 3.56 -16.67 1.44
C LEU A 177 3.74 -17.82 0.44
N ARG A 178 3.25 -19.02 0.75
CA ARG A 178 3.21 -20.14 -0.22
C ARG A 178 1.83 -20.41 -0.80
N ALA A 179 0.80 -19.78 -0.25
CA ALA A 179 -0.58 -19.85 -0.71
C ALA A 179 -1.17 -18.44 -0.80
N ASP A 180 -2.13 -18.26 -1.71
CA ASP A 180 -2.87 -17.01 -1.81
C ASP A 180 -3.62 -16.77 -0.50
N THR A 181 -3.36 -15.63 0.15
CA THR A 181 -3.73 -15.43 1.55
C THR A 181 -4.73 -14.30 1.74
N ARG A 182 -5.87 -14.58 2.37
CA ARG A 182 -6.89 -13.60 2.75
C ARG A 182 -6.42 -12.79 3.96
N VAL A 183 -6.47 -11.47 3.85
CA VAL A 183 -6.12 -10.51 4.92
C VAL A 183 -7.03 -9.29 4.89
N THR A 184 -7.07 -8.52 5.98
CA THR A 184 -7.49 -7.12 5.90
C THR A 184 -6.23 -6.27 5.76
N GLY A 185 -6.06 -5.66 4.59
CA GLY A 185 -4.94 -4.77 4.28
C GLY A 185 -5.27 -3.33 4.63
N HIS A 186 -4.24 -2.54 4.93
CA HIS A 186 -4.41 -1.13 5.29
C HIS A 186 -3.57 -0.21 4.40
N GLY A 187 -4.21 0.78 3.79
CA GLY A 187 -3.56 1.84 3.02
C GLY A 187 -3.40 3.11 3.86
N TYR A 188 -2.74 4.13 3.30
CA TYR A 188 -2.64 5.45 3.91
C TYR A 188 -3.13 6.51 2.94
N ALA A 189 -4.30 7.09 3.23
CA ALA A 189 -4.92 8.15 2.44
C ALA A 189 -5.53 9.21 3.38
N ASP A 190 -5.55 10.46 2.92
CA ASP A 190 -6.15 11.59 3.64
C ASP A 190 -5.69 11.72 5.10
N GLY A 191 -4.40 11.43 5.35
CA GLY A 191 -3.78 11.53 6.68
C GLY A 191 -4.13 10.40 7.66
N SER A 192 -4.75 9.33 7.18
CA SER A 192 -5.22 8.22 8.04
C SER A 192 -5.01 6.85 7.41
N ALA A 193 -5.05 5.80 8.24
CA ALA A 193 -5.08 4.44 7.74
C ALA A 193 -6.48 4.12 7.17
N THR A 194 -6.53 3.58 5.96
CA THR A 194 -7.74 3.00 5.36
C THR A 194 -7.70 1.48 5.51
N SER A 195 -8.86 0.81 5.48
CA SER A 195 -8.95 -0.65 5.57
C SER A 195 -9.68 -1.23 4.37
N PHE A 196 -9.20 -2.35 3.83
CA PHE A 196 -9.87 -3.05 2.74
C PHE A 196 -9.65 -4.57 2.83
N ALA A 197 -10.66 -5.31 2.37
CA ALA A 197 -10.54 -6.75 2.17
C ALA A 197 -9.54 -7.04 1.04
N ALA A 198 -8.54 -7.88 1.29
CA ALA A 198 -7.55 -8.27 0.29
C ALA A 198 -7.29 -9.77 0.24
N VAL A 199 -6.77 -10.21 -0.91
CA VAL A 199 -6.02 -11.46 -1.07
C VAL A 199 -4.63 -11.11 -1.57
N LEU A 200 -3.62 -11.58 -0.84
CA LEU A 200 -2.22 -11.46 -1.21
C LEU A 200 -1.83 -12.66 -2.08
N GLU A 201 -1.16 -12.41 -3.20
CA GLU A 201 -0.60 -13.46 -4.06
C GLU A 201 0.46 -14.27 -3.29
N LYS A 202 0.51 -15.59 -3.52
CA LYS A 202 1.63 -16.42 -3.10
C LYS A 202 2.97 -15.82 -3.59
N GLY A 203 4.01 -15.92 -2.78
CA GLY A 203 5.28 -15.24 -3.01
C GLY A 203 5.33 -13.79 -2.50
N THR A 204 4.24 -13.24 -1.96
CA THR A 204 4.29 -11.96 -1.25
C THR A 204 5.20 -12.09 -0.02
N ALA A 205 6.14 -11.17 0.12
CA ALA A 205 6.96 -11.03 1.31
C ALA A 205 6.19 -10.34 2.45
N VAL A 206 6.17 -10.98 3.62
CA VAL A 206 5.45 -10.52 4.81
C VAL A 206 6.32 -10.60 6.06
N LEU A 207 6.00 -9.77 7.05
CA LEU A 207 6.48 -9.91 8.42
C LEU A 207 5.40 -10.62 9.25
N VAL A 208 5.74 -11.78 9.82
CA VAL A 208 4.82 -12.60 10.63
C VAL A 208 5.10 -12.48 12.12
N ASP A 209 4.06 -12.48 12.95
CA ASP A 209 4.22 -12.50 14.41
C ASP A 209 4.64 -13.89 14.93
N GLU A 210 4.89 -14.00 16.24
CA GLU A 210 5.29 -15.26 16.89
C GLU A 210 4.23 -16.37 16.83
N ARG A 211 2.98 -16.05 16.48
CA ARG A 211 1.90 -17.02 16.27
C ARG A 211 1.67 -17.31 14.78
N GLY A 212 2.54 -16.79 13.93
CA GLY A 212 2.55 -17.01 12.50
C GLY A 212 1.46 -16.24 11.77
N VAL A 213 0.98 -15.11 12.28
CA VAL A 213 0.00 -14.28 11.57
C VAL A 213 0.73 -13.19 10.77
N PRO A 214 0.44 -12.99 9.47
CA PRO A 214 0.99 -11.86 8.72
C PRO A 214 0.56 -10.51 9.30
N ARG A 215 1.53 -9.64 9.57
CA ARG A 215 1.32 -8.32 10.21
C ARG A 215 1.72 -7.14 9.35
N VAL A 216 2.63 -7.33 8.40
CA VAL A 216 3.09 -6.29 7.47
C VAL A 216 3.32 -6.90 6.11
N ARG A 217 2.90 -6.21 5.05
CA ARG A 217 3.24 -6.53 3.66
C ARG A 217 4.44 -5.71 3.21
N CYS A 218 5.54 -6.37 2.89
CA CYS A 218 6.82 -5.70 2.68
C CYS A 218 6.89 -4.92 1.37
N ALA A 219 6.05 -5.25 0.38
CA ALA A 219 6.00 -4.53 -0.90
C ALA A 219 5.58 -3.05 -0.77
N GLY A 220 4.89 -2.65 0.31
CA GLY A 220 4.41 -1.28 0.51
C GLY A 220 4.37 -0.81 1.97
N GLY A 221 4.98 -1.55 2.90
CA GLY A 221 4.97 -1.26 4.33
C GLY A 221 3.58 -1.29 4.99
N ASN A 222 2.58 -1.82 4.31
CA ASN A 222 1.19 -1.79 4.76
C ASN A 222 1.02 -2.69 5.98
N PRO A 223 0.43 -2.19 7.09
CA PRO A 223 0.03 -3.06 8.18
C PRO A 223 -1.10 -3.99 7.73
N LEU A 224 -1.10 -5.20 8.28
CA LEU A 224 -2.06 -6.26 8.00
C LEU A 224 -2.77 -6.65 9.29
N SER A 225 -4.05 -7.00 9.15
CA SER A 225 -4.88 -7.51 10.23
C SER A 225 -5.63 -8.76 9.78
N ALA A 226 -6.24 -9.46 10.75
CA ALA A 226 -7.03 -10.64 10.46
C ALA A 226 -8.13 -10.30 9.43
N PRO A 227 -8.41 -11.20 8.48
CA PRO A 227 -9.46 -10.95 7.52
C PRO A 227 -10.82 -10.93 8.19
N GLU A 228 -11.64 -9.98 7.78
CA GLU A 228 -13.06 -9.94 8.14
C GLU A 228 -13.88 -10.76 7.14
N ALA A 229 -14.98 -11.35 7.62
CA ALA A 229 -15.93 -12.05 6.79
C ALA A 229 -16.47 -11.10 5.70
N ALA A 230 -16.31 -11.51 4.44
CA ALA A 230 -16.74 -10.76 3.27
C ALA A 230 -17.59 -11.65 2.36
N GLU A 231 -18.65 -12.22 2.91
CA GLU A 231 -19.53 -13.15 2.19
C GLU A 231 -20.16 -12.48 0.97
N GLY A 232 -20.13 -13.18 -0.17
CA GLY A 232 -20.69 -12.67 -1.44
C GLY A 232 -19.93 -11.49 -2.04
N ALA A 233 -18.77 -11.11 -1.50
CA ALA A 233 -17.92 -10.07 -2.09
C ALA A 233 -17.30 -10.54 -3.41
N GLY A 234 -17.36 -9.69 -4.42
CA GLY A 234 -16.64 -9.93 -5.68
C GLY A 234 -15.15 -9.64 -5.53
N HIS A 235 -14.33 -10.11 -6.47
CA HIS A 235 -12.92 -9.72 -6.54
C HIS A 235 -12.74 -8.46 -7.37
N SER A 236 -11.67 -7.71 -7.10
CA SER A 236 -11.23 -6.59 -7.94
C SER A 236 -9.72 -6.53 -8.07
N GLY A 237 -9.26 -5.92 -9.16
CA GLY A 237 -7.88 -6.02 -9.60
C GLY A 237 -7.71 -7.14 -10.62
N GLN A 238 -6.54 -7.20 -11.24
CA GLN A 238 -6.20 -8.23 -12.22
C GLN A 238 -5.82 -9.53 -11.49
N PRO A 239 -6.51 -10.66 -11.71
CA PRO A 239 -6.06 -11.94 -11.18
C PRO A 239 -4.76 -12.38 -11.88
N TRP A 240 -3.83 -12.95 -11.12
CA TRP A 240 -2.60 -13.53 -11.64
C TRP A 240 -2.85 -14.92 -12.26
N PRO A 241 -1.93 -15.40 -13.13
CA PRO A 241 -1.94 -16.78 -13.59
C PRO A 241 -1.97 -17.76 -12.42
N GLY A 242 -2.93 -18.67 -12.42
CA GLY A 242 -3.10 -19.66 -11.35
C GLY A 242 -3.88 -19.18 -10.13
N PHE A 243 -4.43 -17.95 -10.12
CA PHE A 243 -5.36 -17.54 -9.07
C PHE A 243 -6.60 -18.44 -9.05
N ARG A 244 -6.94 -18.94 -7.85
CA ARG A 244 -8.11 -19.77 -7.58
C ARG A 244 -8.76 -19.32 -6.27
N ALA A 245 -9.92 -18.67 -6.35
CA ALA A 245 -10.64 -18.19 -5.17
C ALA A 245 -10.96 -19.30 -4.15
N SER A 246 -11.15 -20.54 -4.62
CA SER A 246 -11.38 -21.72 -3.78
C SER A 246 -10.14 -22.22 -3.02
N GLU A 247 -8.93 -21.80 -3.43
CA GLU A 247 -7.66 -22.19 -2.82
C GLU A 247 -7.10 -21.11 -1.88
N VAL A 248 -7.78 -19.95 -1.80
CA VAL A 248 -7.41 -18.87 -0.88
C VAL A 248 -7.57 -19.34 0.55
N VAL A 249 -6.54 -19.12 1.37
CA VAL A 249 -6.54 -19.45 2.79
C VAL A 249 -6.42 -18.20 3.67
N ALA A 250 -7.01 -18.24 4.86
CA ALA A 250 -6.68 -17.33 5.93
C ALA A 250 -5.65 -17.97 6.88
N VAL A 251 -4.85 -17.15 7.55
CA VAL A 251 -3.96 -17.64 8.60
C VAL A 251 -4.52 -17.27 9.96
N ARG A 252 -4.88 -18.29 10.75
CA ARG A 252 -5.32 -18.09 12.13
C ARG A 252 -4.12 -18.16 13.07
N PRO A 253 -4.13 -17.43 14.20
CA PRO A 253 -3.05 -17.51 15.18
C PRO A 253 -2.84 -18.94 15.66
N ALA A 254 -1.59 -19.38 15.76
CA ALA A 254 -1.26 -20.60 16.45
C ALA A 254 -1.67 -20.51 17.94
N PRO A 255 -2.07 -21.62 18.59
CA PRO A 255 -2.48 -21.62 20.00
C PRO A 255 -1.39 -21.17 20.98
N LYS A 256 -0.12 -21.26 20.59
CA LYS A 256 1.04 -20.86 21.39
C LYS A 256 2.03 -20.09 20.52
N ALA A 257 2.77 -19.19 21.14
CA ALA A 257 3.90 -18.53 20.51
C ALA A 257 4.97 -19.57 20.12
N HIS A 258 5.50 -19.43 18.90
CA HIS A 258 6.58 -20.25 18.39
C HIS A 258 7.93 -19.63 18.73
N ARG A 259 8.93 -20.48 18.96
CA ARG A 259 10.33 -20.05 19.04
C ARG A 259 10.99 -19.96 17.66
N SER A 260 10.46 -20.72 16.69
CA SER A 260 10.93 -20.76 15.31
C SER A 260 9.82 -21.23 14.37
N PHE A 261 9.89 -20.82 13.11
CA PHE A 261 9.06 -21.36 12.02
C PHE A 261 9.87 -22.34 11.17
N VAL A 262 9.21 -23.38 10.67
CA VAL A 262 9.77 -24.26 9.63
C VAL A 262 9.34 -23.71 8.27
N LEU A 263 10.30 -23.14 7.54
CA LEU A 263 10.12 -22.50 6.24
C LEU A 263 10.63 -23.42 5.13
N TYR A 264 10.10 -23.23 3.92
CA TYR A 264 10.52 -23.93 2.71
C TYR A 264 11.40 -23.03 1.81
N ASP A 265 12.59 -23.51 1.49
CA ASP A 265 13.52 -22.90 0.53
C ASP A 265 13.30 -23.51 -0.84
N ALA A 266 12.59 -22.78 -1.71
CA ALA A 266 12.23 -23.25 -3.04
C ALA A 266 13.44 -23.37 -3.99
N ASP A 267 14.53 -22.62 -3.74
CA ASP A 267 15.73 -22.71 -4.58
C ASP A 267 16.49 -24.02 -4.33
N ARG A 268 16.33 -24.60 -3.14
CA ARG A 268 17.03 -25.81 -2.70
C ARG A 268 16.12 -27.03 -2.53
N ASP A 269 14.82 -26.85 -2.63
CA ASP A 269 13.81 -27.85 -2.30
C ASP A 269 13.99 -28.44 -0.89
N GLU A 270 14.36 -27.59 0.08
CA GLU A 270 14.68 -28.01 1.45
C GLU A 270 13.91 -27.20 2.49
N LEU A 271 13.72 -27.80 3.67
CA LEU A 271 13.09 -27.15 4.81
C LEU A 271 14.14 -26.65 5.80
N PHE A 272 13.97 -25.44 6.30
CA PHE A 272 14.85 -24.85 7.30
C PHE A 272 14.05 -24.25 8.46
N ARG A 273 14.67 -24.14 9.63
CA ARG A 273 14.14 -23.45 10.81
C ARG A 273 14.66 -22.03 10.83
N ARG A 274 13.75 -21.06 10.98
CA ARG A 274 14.07 -19.66 11.26
C ARG A 274 13.57 -19.31 12.66
N PRO A 275 14.47 -18.98 13.61
CA PRO A 275 14.03 -18.48 14.91
C PRO A 275 13.25 -17.17 14.77
N VAL A 276 12.23 -16.99 15.61
CA VAL A 276 11.34 -15.82 15.53
C VAL A 276 12.12 -14.52 15.70
N GLY A 277 11.81 -13.53 14.87
CA GLY A 277 12.45 -12.21 14.91
C GLY A 277 13.85 -12.16 14.30
N THR A 278 14.35 -13.26 13.73
CA THR A 278 15.67 -13.32 13.08
C THR A 278 15.58 -13.08 11.57
N ARG A 279 16.73 -12.79 10.93
CA ARG A 279 16.84 -12.32 9.52
C ARG A 279 17.52 -13.36 8.62
N GLY A 280 17.72 -14.56 9.15
CA GLY A 280 18.36 -15.67 8.45
C GLY A 280 19.69 -16.11 9.05
N ALA A 281 20.38 -15.24 9.81
CA ALA A 281 21.70 -15.54 10.37
C ALA A 281 21.71 -16.76 11.33
N GLU A 282 20.56 -17.05 11.95
CA GLU A 282 20.37 -18.16 12.89
C GLU A 282 19.59 -19.33 12.25
N ASP A 283 19.41 -19.32 10.92
CA ASP A 283 18.68 -20.38 10.24
C ASP A 283 19.47 -21.69 10.23
N THR A 284 18.80 -22.80 10.56
CA THR A 284 19.35 -24.15 10.49
C THR A 284 18.53 -25.00 9.54
N TRP A 285 19.15 -25.95 8.83
CA TRP A 285 18.39 -26.94 8.08
C TRP A 285 17.51 -27.80 9.00
N VAL A 286 16.42 -28.32 8.46
CA VAL A 286 15.63 -29.34 9.14
C VAL A 286 16.17 -30.69 8.72
N GLU A 287 16.90 -31.30 9.64
CA GLU A 287 17.22 -32.75 9.61
C GLU A 287 15.93 -33.59 9.63
#